data_AF-A0A821D950-F1
#
_entry.id   AF-A0A821D950-F1
#
_cell.length_a   1.000
_cell.length_b   1.000
_cell.length_c   1.000
_cell.angle_alpha   90.00
_cell.angle_beta   90.00
_cell.angle_gamma   90.00
#
_symmetry.space_group_name_H-M   'P 1'
#
loop_
_entity.id
_entity.type
_entity.pdbx_description
1 polymer ?
#
loop_
_entity_poly.entity_id
_entity_poly.type
_entity_poly.pdbx_seq_one_letter_code
_entity_poly.pdbx_strand_id
1 'polypeptide(L)'
;DIPEDQIKQVEREYRNHTPIWWYTAETFMYPMLNRGLRQMDVDIILKMGFFIRHLHNHITQLHQEQQGSMPTKFQVFRGQGLSMEDFEKMKKTEGGLMSFNNFLSTSHKRTISLDNFVRPATNNPSSVGILFVMNIDTAICMKSSTPFAEVSKVSFFEGKEEEIFFSTHTIFLINRIERIPDEHTDRLWQVNLTLAGNQDDDFSKLTAHLRVEVNLKAPTRGVPQLAFVLLKLGEPAKAKKLYKILLAKASSDIDRADYNHKLGWAYDVMGKHSKALSSYKRSLKIRKIALPPNHPDLAYSYNGIGNVYDNMDKYSKALSSYKRSLETRKIALPPNHPDFAQSYNNIGLVYSKMNEYSKALSSYEKALDIDRKALPPNHPDLASDYNNIGSVYDNMGEYSKALSSYERSLEIWKIALPSNHPDLAASYLNIGTVYAEKGEYSKALSSYERSLEIRKIALPPNHPDLAASYLNIGNVYKDMGEYSKALTYYEKAQEIFEKSLPPTHPHIALVKTSIENVKKKM
;
A
#
# COMPACT_ATOMS: atom_id res chain seq x y z
N ASP A 1 28.25 -3.12 13.40
CA ASP A 1 28.56 -2.38 14.64
C ASP A 1 29.30 -1.10 14.29
N ILE A 2 28.77 0.04 14.71
CA ILE A 2 29.43 1.35 14.54
C ILE A 2 30.29 1.57 15.79
N PRO A 3 31.60 1.88 15.67
CA PRO A 3 32.46 2.13 16.81
C PRO A 3 31.91 3.22 17.73
N GLU A 4 32.01 3.01 19.05
CA GLU A 4 31.47 3.92 20.08
C GLU A 4 32.05 5.35 19.97
N ASP A 5 33.27 5.47 19.44
CA ASP A 5 33.96 6.73 19.20
C ASP A 5 33.30 7.56 18.08
N GLN A 6 32.77 6.91 17.04
CA GLN A 6 32.02 7.58 15.98
C GLN A 6 30.66 8.09 16.48
N ILE A 7 30.01 7.38 17.41
CA ILE A 7 28.74 7.80 18.01
C ILE A 7 28.96 9.04 18.90
N LYS A 8 30.02 9.05 19.72
CA LYS A 8 30.38 10.20 20.58
C LYS A 8 30.81 11.44 19.77
N GLN A 9 31.40 11.25 18.59
CA GLN A 9 31.73 12.33 17.67
C GLN A 9 30.45 12.97 17.09
N VAL A 10 29.49 12.15 16.66
CA VAL A 10 28.20 12.63 16.13
C VAL A 10 27.39 13.35 17.19
N GLU A 11 27.33 12.85 18.42
CA GLU A 11 26.59 13.55 19.49
C GLU A 11 27.16 14.95 19.80
N ARG A 12 28.49 15.14 19.65
CA ARG A 12 29.14 16.46 19.80
C ARG A 12 28.93 17.37 18.60
N GLU A 13 29.02 16.84 17.38
CA GLU A 13 29.03 17.63 16.15
C GLU A 13 27.61 17.87 15.59
N TYR A 14 26.65 16.98 15.86
CA TYR A 14 25.31 17.01 15.24
C TYR A 14 24.54 18.30 15.51
N ARG A 15 24.82 18.99 16.63
CA ARG A 15 24.19 20.28 16.96
C ARG A 15 24.79 21.47 16.21
N ASN A 16 25.98 21.33 15.64
CA ASN A 16 26.71 22.45 15.01
C ASN A 16 26.47 22.56 13.51
N HIS A 17 25.85 21.55 12.89
CA HIS A 17 25.63 21.48 11.44
C HIS A 17 24.18 21.15 11.10
N THR A 18 23.74 21.61 9.92
CA THR A 18 22.35 21.41 9.49
C THR A 18 22.07 19.95 9.09
N PRO A 19 20.81 19.48 9.09
CA PRO A 19 20.47 18.14 8.59
C PRO A 19 20.92 17.87 7.15
N ILE A 20 20.92 18.91 6.30
CA ILE A 20 21.34 18.81 4.88
C ILE A 20 22.86 18.63 4.79
N TRP A 21 23.62 19.34 5.62
CA TRP A 21 25.06 19.15 5.75
C TRP A 21 25.40 17.69 6.10
N TRP A 22 24.73 17.12 7.10
CA TRP A 22 24.96 15.72 7.50
C TRP A 22 24.58 14.70 6.43
N TYR A 23 23.55 15.00 5.65
CA TYR A 23 23.13 14.14 4.54
C TYR A 23 24.12 14.19 3.37
N THR A 24 24.71 15.34 3.10
CA THR A 24 25.62 15.55 1.96
C THR A 24 27.09 15.26 2.30
N ALA A 25 27.44 15.21 3.58
CA ALA A 25 28.76 14.79 4.04
C ALA A 25 28.97 13.28 3.87
N GLU A 26 30.20 12.86 3.54
CA GLU A 26 30.63 11.45 3.51
C GLU A 26 30.75 10.86 4.93
N THR A 27 29.65 10.89 5.68
CA THR A 27 29.51 10.31 7.02
C THR A 27 28.74 9.01 6.94
N PHE A 28 28.72 8.19 8.00
CA PHE A 28 27.95 6.94 8.02
C PHE A 28 26.43 7.16 7.88
N MET A 29 25.92 8.37 8.11
CA MET A 29 24.49 8.70 8.04
C MET A 29 23.94 8.58 6.61
N TYR A 30 24.67 9.07 5.61
CA TYR A 30 24.27 9.00 4.20
C TYR A 30 24.13 7.55 3.68
N PRO A 31 25.13 6.66 3.79
CA PRO A 31 25.02 5.27 3.34
C PRO A 31 24.03 4.48 4.20
N MET A 32 23.92 4.74 5.51
CA MET A 32 22.95 4.07 6.38
C MET A 32 21.51 4.43 6.01
N LEU A 33 21.22 5.72 5.79
CA LEU A 33 19.89 6.18 5.38
C LEU A 33 19.54 5.68 3.99
N ASN A 34 20.45 5.82 3.02
CA ASN A 34 20.22 5.36 1.66
C ASN A 34 20.09 3.84 1.57
N ARG A 35 20.76 3.07 2.43
CA ARG A 35 20.55 1.62 2.55
C ARG A 35 19.17 1.33 3.14
N GLY A 36 18.82 1.98 4.25
CA GLY A 36 17.54 1.81 4.92
C GLY A 36 16.36 2.06 3.99
N LEU A 37 16.36 3.21 3.32
CA LEU A 37 15.30 3.58 2.38
C LEU A 37 15.26 2.71 1.11
N ARG A 38 16.43 2.32 0.55
CA ARG A 38 16.46 1.46 -0.65
C ARG A 38 16.03 0.03 -0.38
N GLN A 39 16.42 -0.54 0.75
CA GLN A 39 16.11 -1.92 1.13
C GLN A 39 14.78 -2.04 1.87
N MET A 40 14.09 -0.91 2.10
CA MET A 40 12.92 -0.84 3.00
C MET A 40 13.22 -1.50 4.36
N ASP A 41 14.45 -1.32 4.87
CA ASP A 41 14.87 -1.87 6.17
C ASP A 41 14.17 -1.07 7.27
N VAL A 42 13.07 -1.63 7.75
CA VAL A 42 12.18 -0.99 8.71
C VAL A 42 12.92 -0.62 9.99
N ASP A 43 13.87 -1.42 10.46
CA ASP A 43 14.58 -1.13 11.71
C ASP A 43 15.54 0.07 11.55
N ILE A 44 16.23 0.18 10.40
CA ILE A 44 17.06 1.35 10.09
C ILE A 44 16.19 2.60 9.89
N ILE A 45 15.10 2.49 9.11
CA ILE A 45 14.17 3.61 8.86
C ILE A 45 13.57 4.11 10.19
N LEU A 46 13.18 3.21 11.08
CA LEU A 46 12.64 3.56 12.40
C LEU A 46 13.68 4.25 13.28
N LYS A 47 14.91 3.74 13.32
CA LYS A 47 16.01 4.35 14.09
C LYS A 47 16.41 5.73 13.54
N MET A 48 16.33 5.92 12.22
CA MET A 48 16.66 7.18 11.54
C MET A 48 15.47 8.11 11.33
N GLY A 49 14.25 7.73 11.77
CA GLY A 49 13.03 8.49 11.50
C GLY A 49 13.06 9.94 11.99
N PHE A 50 13.78 10.21 13.08
CA PHE A 50 14.00 11.58 13.56
C PHE A 50 14.83 12.41 12.55
N PHE A 51 15.89 11.82 12.00
CA PHE A 51 16.78 12.48 11.05
C PHE A 51 16.08 12.71 9.71
N ILE A 52 15.34 11.71 9.21
CA ILE A 52 14.50 11.82 8.00
C ILE A 52 13.54 13.02 8.13
N ARG A 53 12.87 13.13 9.29
CA ARG A 53 11.96 14.22 9.58
C ARG A 53 12.67 15.57 9.65
N HIS A 54 13.81 15.65 10.31
CA HIS A 54 14.59 16.88 10.42
C HIS A 54 15.09 17.35 9.04
N LEU A 55 15.55 16.41 8.21
CA LEU A 55 15.97 16.67 6.84
C LEU A 55 14.80 17.20 5.99
N HIS A 56 13.65 16.54 6.01
CA HIS A 56 12.44 16.98 5.30
C HIS A 56 11.97 18.37 5.73
N ASN A 57 11.93 18.64 7.04
CA ASN A 57 11.53 19.94 7.57
C ASN A 57 12.51 21.05 7.15
N HIS A 58 13.81 20.75 7.17
CA HIS A 58 14.83 21.73 6.77
C HIS A 58 14.74 22.07 5.27
N ILE A 59 14.49 21.07 4.40
CA ILE A 59 14.22 21.32 2.97
C ILE A 59 12.96 22.16 2.80
N THR A 60 11.91 21.87 3.57
CA THR A 60 10.63 22.61 3.48
C THR A 60 10.80 24.06 3.92
N GLN A 61 11.58 24.30 4.97
CA GLN A 61 11.89 25.64 5.43
C GLN A 61 12.67 26.42 4.35
N LEU A 62 13.76 25.84 3.84
CA LEU A 62 14.54 26.48 2.77
C LEU A 62 13.73 26.72 1.50
N HIS A 63 12.85 25.78 1.14
CA HIS A 63 11.93 25.93 0.02
C HIS A 63 11.04 27.18 0.17
N GLN A 64 10.54 27.43 1.38
CA GLN A 64 9.73 28.61 1.69
C GLN A 64 10.58 29.89 1.70
N GLU A 65 11.79 29.85 2.25
CA GLU A 65 12.70 31.00 2.30
C GLU A 65 13.21 31.41 0.90
N GLN A 66 13.39 30.44 0.01
CA GLN A 66 13.81 30.64 -1.39
C GLN A 66 12.62 30.92 -2.33
N GLN A 67 11.41 31.00 -1.79
CA GLN A 67 10.21 31.24 -2.57
C GLN A 67 10.25 32.67 -3.15
N GLY A 68 10.37 32.78 -4.47
CA GLY A 68 10.44 34.05 -5.20
C GLY A 68 11.84 34.47 -5.65
N SER A 69 12.91 33.85 -5.12
CA SER A 69 14.28 34.05 -5.63
C SER A 69 14.66 33.08 -6.75
N MET A 70 13.94 31.95 -6.85
CA MET A 70 14.18 30.92 -7.87
C MET A 70 13.52 31.29 -9.21
N PRO A 71 14.16 30.94 -10.35
CA PRO A 71 13.58 31.16 -11.67
C PRO A 71 12.28 30.36 -11.85
N THR A 72 11.35 30.89 -12.64
CA THR A 72 10.04 30.26 -12.90
C THR A 72 10.17 28.88 -13.53
N LYS A 73 11.17 28.70 -14.40
CA LYS A 73 11.50 27.41 -15.01
C LYS A 73 12.99 27.20 -14.99
N PHE A 74 13.42 26.00 -14.62
CA PHE A 74 14.83 25.61 -14.67
C PHE A 74 14.98 24.10 -14.90
N GLN A 75 16.20 23.69 -15.25
CA GLN A 75 16.55 22.30 -15.45
C GLN A 75 17.55 21.83 -14.40
N VAL A 76 17.36 20.59 -13.97
CA VAL A 76 18.31 19.87 -13.12
C VAL A 76 18.56 18.47 -13.67
N PHE A 77 19.72 17.94 -13.35
CA PHE A 77 20.24 16.70 -13.91
C PHE A 77 20.54 15.70 -12.80
N ARG A 78 20.32 14.42 -13.09
CA ARG A 78 20.73 13.32 -12.23
C ARG A 78 21.22 12.14 -13.06
N GLY A 79 22.41 11.66 -12.75
CA GLY A 79 22.94 10.43 -13.33
C GLY A 79 22.73 9.22 -12.41
N GLN A 80 22.39 8.07 -12.99
CA GLN A 80 22.40 6.78 -12.29
C GLN A 80 22.55 5.60 -13.25
N GLY A 81 23.11 4.51 -12.74
CA GLY A 81 23.02 3.20 -13.40
C GLY A 81 21.70 2.50 -13.10
N LEU A 82 21.13 1.85 -14.10
CA LEU A 82 19.96 0.98 -13.96
C LEU A 82 20.26 -0.40 -14.50
N SER A 83 19.65 -1.44 -13.92
CA SER A 83 19.73 -2.79 -14.49
C SER A 83 19.07 -2.82 -15.87
N MET A 84 19.52 -3.72 -16.75
CA MET A 84 18.88 -3.86 -18.07
C MET A 84 17.38 -4.17 -17.95
N GLU A 85 16.98 -4.99 -16.97
CA GLU A 85 15.58 -5.33 -16.73
C GLU A 85 14.74 -4.10 -16.33
N ASP A 86 15.24 -3.30 -15.39
CA ASP A 86 14.54 -2.09 -14.92
C ASP A 86 14.49 -1.02 -16.01
N PHE A 87 15.54 -0.94 -16.84
CA PHE A 87 15.57 -0.04 -17.99
C PHE A 87 14.53 -0.42 -19.05
N GLU A 88 14.40 -1.70 -19.40
CA GLU A 88 13.39 -2.17 -20.34
C GLU A 88 11.96 -2.00 -19.82
N LYS A 89 11.76 -2.11 -18.49
CA LYS A 89 10.49 -1.72 -17.86
C LYS A 89 10.24 -0.22 -18.01
N MET A 90 11.24 0.62 -17.74
CA MET A 90 11.12 2.08 -17.84
C MET A 90 10.81 2.54 -19.27
N LYS A 91 11.42 1.93 -20.27
CA LYS A 91 11.13 2.23 -21.69
C LYS A 91 9.66 2.03 -22.05
N LYS A 92 9.01 1.02 -21.48
CA LYS A 92 7.58 0.74 -21.70
C LYS A 92 6.65 1.73 -20.99
N THR A 93 7.20 2.59 -20.12
CA THR A 93 6.45 3.59 -19.34
C THR A 93 6.63 5.02 -19.86
N GLU A 94 7.09 5.20 -21.10
CA GLU A 94 7.09 6.52 -21.75
C GLU A 94 5.65 7.09 -21.82
N GLY A 95 5.49 8.36 -21.44
CA GLY A 95 4.17 8.98 -21.20
C GLY A 95 3.56 8.67 -19.83
N GLY A 96 4.18 7.80 -19.03
CA GLY A 96 3.78 7.43 -17.68
C GLY A 96 4.47 8.25 -16.58
N LEU A 97 4.20 7.91 -15.32
CA LEU A 97 4.75 8.59 -14.14
C LEU A 97 5.92 7.81 -13.52
N MET A 98 6.91 8.56 -13.03
CA MET A 98 8.03 8.05 -12.25
C MET A 98 8.07 8.71 -10.89
N SER A 99 8.16 7.92 -9.82
CA SER A 99 8.36 8.44 -8.46
C SER A 99 9.78 8.19 -7.98
N PHE A 100 10.37 9.19 -7.33
CA PHE A 100 11.56 9.04 -6.52
C PHE A 100 11.12 8.98 -5.05
N ASN A 101 11.17 7.77 -4.50
CA ASN A 101 10.70 7.49 -3.13
C ASN A 101 11.67 7.95 -2.04
N ASN A 102 12.90 8.30 -2.42
CA ASN A 102 13.93 8.81 -1.52
C ASN A 102 14.15 10.30 -1.76
N PHE A 103 14.91 10.94 -0.87
CA PHE A 103 15.41 12.27 -1.14
C PHE A 103 16.26 12.26 -2.41
N LEU A 104 16.00 13.21 -3.28
CA LEU A 104 16.52 13.23 -4.63
C LEU A 104 17.50 14.40 -4.75
N SER A 105 18.79 14.08 -4.79
CA SER A 105 19.84 15.05 -5.15
C SER A 105 19.97 15.14 -6.67
N THR A 106 20.11 16.37 -7.14
CA THR A 106 20.24 16.75 -8.55
C THR A 106 21.21 17.92 -8.68
N SER A 107 21.83 18.06 -9.85
CA SER A 107 22.78 19.14 -10.14
C SER A 107 22.23 20.08 -11.20
N HIS A 108 22.56 21.37 -11.14
CA HIS A 108 22.34 22.30 -12.25
C HIS A 108 23.23 22.02 -13.47
N LYS A 109 24.34 21.26 -13.29
CA LYS A 109 25.33 21.01 -14.34
C LYS A 109 25.14 19.62 -14.94
N ARG A 110 24.77 19.59 -16.23
CA ARG A 110 24.60 18.35 -17.00
C ARG A 110 25.86 17.48 -17.00
N THR A 111 27.03 18.11 -17.15
CA THR A 111 28.33 17.43 -17.23
C THR A 111 28.65 16.66 -15.96
N ILE A 112 28.39 17.24 -14.78
CA ILE A 112 28.60 16.56 -13.49
C ILE A 112 27.79 15.26 -13.43
N SER A 113 26.50 15.31 -13.78
CA SER A 113 25.66 14.10 -13.78
C SER A 113 26.13 13.08 -14.82
N LEU A 114 26.42 13.51 -16.04
CA LEU A 114 26.79 12.63 -17.15
C LEU A 114 28.15 11.96 -16.93
N ASP A 115 29.19 12.74 -16.60
CA ASP A 115 30.56 12.27 -16.55
C ASP A 115 30.88 11.52 -15.25
N ASN A 116 30.33 11.94 -14.11
CA ASN A 116 30.67 11.33 -12.82
C ASN A 116 29.75 10.16 -12.43
N PHE A 117 28.56 10.04 -13.02
CA PHE A 117 27.57 9.02 -12.61
C PHE A 117 27.02 8.18 -13.76
N VAL A 118 26.73 8.76 -14.92
CA VAL A 118 26.14 8.02 -16.05
C VAL A 118 27.17 7.21 -16.81
N ARG A 119 28.29 7.83 -17.22
CA ARG A 119 29.37 7.14 -17.93
C ARG A 119 30.02 6.03 -17.09
N PRO A 120 30.36 6.23 -15.80
CA PRO A 120 30.93 5.15 -14.99
C PRO A 120 29.96 3.98 -14.77
N ALA A 121 28.64 4.22 -14.81
CA ALA A 121 27.66 3.16 -14.66
C ALA A 121 27.67 2.14 -15.81
N THR A 122 28.23 2.47 -16.98
CA THR A 122 28.36 1.50 -18.08
C THR A 122 29.55 0.57 -17.91
N ASN A 123 30.45 0.83 -16.96
CA ASN A 123 31.56 -0.08 -16.63
C ASN A 123 31.07 -1.45 -16.15
N ASN A 124 29.87 -1.52 -15.56
CA ASN A 124 29.21 -2.79 -15.26
C ASN A 124 28.44 -3.27 -16.52
N PRO A 125 28.73 -4.48 -17.06
CA PRO A 125 28.07 -5.01 -18.25
C PRO A 125 26.55 -5.21 -18.11
N SER A 126 26.06 -5.37 -16.89
CA SER A 126 24.64 -5.63 -16.58
C SER A 126 23.81 -4.35 -16.38
N SER A 127 24.43 -3.17 -16.48
CA SER A 127 23.76 -1.89 -16.29
C SER A 127 23.79 -0.97 -17.50
N VAL A 128 22.84 -0.06 -17.52
CA VAL A 128 22.66 1.00 -18.51
C VAL A 128 22.83 2.33 -17.79
N GLY A 129 23.57 3.26 -18.38
CA GLY A 129 23.77 4.60 -17.83
C GLY A 129 22.61 5.51 -18.20
N ILE A 130 21.88 6.03 -17.22
CA ILE A 130 20.72 6.89 -17.43
C ILE A 130 20.97 8.30 -16.90
N LEU A 131 20.83 9.29 -17.78
CA LEU A 131 20.79 10.72 -17.47
C LEU A 131 19.33 11.18 -17.38
N PHE A 132 18.86 11.48 -16.19
CA PHE A 132 17.58 12.17 -16.01
C PHE A 132 17.75 13.66 -16.22
N VAL A 133 16.97 14.22 -17.14
CA VAL A 133 16.88 15.66 -17.41
C VAL A 133 15.53 16.12 -16.90
N MET A 134 15.51 16.82 -15.78
CA MET A 134 14.29 17.19 -15.06
C MET A 134 13.97 18.66 -15.30
N ASN A 135 12.82 18.91 -15.93
CA ASN A 135 12.28 20.25 -16.13
C ASN A 135 11.39 20.61 -14.95
N ILE A 136 11.77 21.67 -14.24
CA ILE A 136 11.06 22.17 -13.07
C ILE A 136 10.36 23.47 -13.43
N ASP A 137 9.06 23.53 -13.16
CA ASP A 137 8.25 24.74 -13.25
C ASP A 137 7.76 25.10 -11.84
N THR A 138 8.30 26.18 -11.27
CA THR A 138 8.02 26.57 -9.89
C THR A 138 6.59 27.03 -9.68
N ALA A 139 5.88 27.49 -10.72
CA ALA A 139 4.46 27.83 -10.65
C ALA A 139 3.58 26.57 -10.51
N ILE A 140 4.02 25.45 -11.09
CA ILE A 140 3.40 24.14 -10.92
C ILE A 140 3.72 23.57 -9.52
N CYS A 141 4.93 23.82 -9.01
CA CYS A 141 5.37 23.46 -7.66
C CYS A 141 4.62 24.20 -6.54
N MET A 142 4.22 25.45 -6.75
CA MET A 142 3.44 26.16 -5.73
C MET A 142 2.05 25.55 -5.52
N LYS A 143 1.56 24.79 -6.51
CA LYS A 143 0.31 24.03 -6.43
C LYS A 143 0.52 22.58 -6.00
N SER A 144 1.66 21.97 -6.33
CA SER A 144 2.02 20.61 -5.89
C SER A 144 2.87 20.66 -4.62
N SER A 145 2.41 20.11 -3.50
CA SER A 145 3.12 20.22 -2.22
C SER A 145 4.37 19.31 -2.12
N THR A 146 5.34 19.51 -3.01
CA THR A 146 6.61 18.79 -3.12
C THR A 146 7.76 19.74 -2.85
N PRO A 147 8.26 19.82 -1.60
CA PRO A 147 9.32 20.74 -1.24
C PRO A 147 10.64 20.38 -1.91
N PHE A 148 11.36 21.39 -2.40
CA PHE A 148 12.74 21.28 -2.86
C PHE A 148 13.51 22.56 -2.52
N ALA A 149 14.81 22.47 -2.36
CA ALA A 149 15.63 23.65 -2.05
C ALA A 149 16.96 23.59 -2.79
N GLU A 150 17.49 24.77 -3.13
CA GLU A 150 18.91 24.90 -3.44
C GLU A 150 19.71 24.75 -2.15
N VAL A 151 20.68 23.84 -2.16
CA VAL A 151 21.43 23.46 -0.95
C VAL A 151 22.89 23.89 -0.98
N SER A 152 23.32 24.62 -2.01
CA SER A 152 24.70 25.07 -2.23
C SER A 152 25.33 25.83 -1.05
N LYS A 153 24.51 26.47 -0.20
CA LYS A 153 24.95 27.25 0.98
C LYS A 153 24.89 26.49 2.31
N VAL A 154 24.28 25.30 2.33
CA VAL A 154 23.99 24.55 3.56
C VAL A 154 24.44 23.09 3.49
N SER A 155 24.90 22.63 2.33
CA SER A 155 25.49 21.31 2.12
C SER A 155 26.92 21.26 2.65
N PHE A 156 27.45 20.05 2.77
CA PHE A 156 28.85 19.81 3.11
C PHE A 156 29.81 20.41 2.08
N PHE A 157 29.39 20.46 0.82
CA PHE A 157 30.15 21.00 -0.32
C PHE A 157 29.90 22.50 -0.53
N GLU A 158 29.72 23.26 0.57
CA GLU A 158 29.34 24.67 0.53
C GLU A 158 30.13 25.49 -0.51
N GLY A 159 29.42 26.12 -1.45
CA GLY A 159 29.99 26.94 -2.52
C GLY A 159 30.73 26.18 -3.64
N LYS A 160 30.80 24.85 -3.59
CA LYS A 160 31.47 24.00 -4.60
C LYS A 160 30.49 23.28 -5.52
N GLU A 161 29.29 22.99 -5.05
CA GLU A 161 28.25 22.29 -5.82
C GLU A 161 26.94 23.05 -5.88
N GLU A 162 26.40 23.17 -7.10
CA GLU A 162 25.10 23.76 -7.39
C GLU A 162 24.05 22.64 -7.44
N GLU A 163 23.53 22.28 -6.26
CA GLU A 163 22.57 21.19 -6.09
C GLU A 163 21.17 21.67 -5.72
N ILE A 164 20.17 21.04 -6.33
CA ILE A 164 18.77 21.09 -5.88
C ILE A 164 18.43 19.77 -5.22
N PHE A 165 17.91 19.87 -4.00
CA PHE A 165 17.53 18.72 -3.19
C PHE A 165 16.01 18.66 -3.03
N PHE A 166 15.40 17.58 -3.52
CA PHE A 166 13.97 17.35 -3.40
C PHE A 166 13.66 16.42 -2.23
N SER A 167 12.53 16.69 -1.59
CA SER A 167 11.94 15.81 -0.59
C SER A 167 11.56 14.43 -1.16
N THR A 168 11.38 13.44 -0.27
CA THR A 168 10.81 12.12 -0.59
C THR A 168 9.46 12.22 -1.32
N HIS A 169 9.17 11.20 -2.14
CA HIS A 169 7.92 11.05 -2.92
C HIS A 169 7.73 12.15 -3.98
N THR A 170 8.83 12.55 -4.63
CA THR A 170 8.78 13.48 -5.76
C THR A 170 8.40 12.69 -7.02
N ILE A 171 7.40 13.17 -7.76
CA ILE A 171 6.83 12.49 -8.94
C ILE A 171 7.10 13.33 -10.19
N PHE A 172 7.50 12.65 -11.26
CA PHE A 172 7.77 13.23 -12.57
C PHE A 172 6.99 12.49 -13.66
N LEU A 173 6.57 13.22 -14.69
CA LEU A 173 6.10 12.65 -15.95
C LEU A 173 7.29 12.29 -16.82
N ILE A 174 7.32 11.06 -17.36
CA ILE A 174 8.29 10.60 -18.34
C ILE A 174 7.85 11.10 -19.72
N ASN A 175 8.44 12.19 -20.20
CA ASN A 175 8.07 12.75 -21.50
C ASN A 175 8.65 11.94 -22.66
N ARG A 176 9.96 11.67 -22.58
CA ARG A 176 10.70 11.03 -23.68
C ARG A 176 11.93 10.31 -23.19
N ILE A 177 12.24 9.17 -23.80
CA ILE A 177 13.45 8.38 -23.54
C ILE A 177 14.26 8.29 -24.83
N GLU A 178 15.50 8.79 -24.80
CA GLU A 178 16.35 8.91 -25.99
C GLU A 178 17.73 8.33 -25.74
N ARG A 179 18.35 7.75 -26.76
CA ARG A 179 19.73 7.30 -26.66
C ARG A 179 20.67 8.50 -26.75
N ILE A 180 21.69 8.54 -25.89
CA ILE A 180 22.79 9.51 -25.99
C ILE A 180 23.86 8.88 -26.90
N PRO A 181 24.21 9.52 -28.04
CA PRO A 181 25.33 9.06 -28.86
C PRO A 181 26.64 9.19 -28.09
N ASP A 182 27.44 8.12 -28.08
CA ASP A 182 28.77 8.09 -27.47
C ASP A 182 29.65 7.10 -28.25
N GLU A 183 30.92 7.44 -28.42
CA GLU A 183 31.87 6.67 -29.24
C GLU A 183 32.27 5.34 -28.59
N HIS A 184 32.13 5.22 -27.27
CA HIS A 184 32.63 4.08 -26.51
C HIS A 184 31.53 3.12 -26.05
N THR A 185 30.25 3.52 -26.09
CA THR A 185 29.14 2.68 -25.63
C THR A 185 27.80 3.04 -26.24
N ASP A 186 26.94 2.04 -26.45
CA ASP A 186 25.55 2.19 -26.87
C ASP A 186 24.54 2.18 -25.70
N ARG A 187 25.03 2.09 -24.46
CA ARG A 187 24.22 1.93 -23.24
C ARG A 187 24.02 3.24 -22.46
N LEU A 188 24.08 4.38 -23.15
CA LEU A 188 23.81 5.70 -22.56
C LEU A 188 22.46 6.22 -23.03
N TRP A 189 21.61 6.61 -22.08
CA TRP A 189 20.27 7.09 -22.37
C TRP A 189 19.93 8.34 -21.56
N GLN A 190 19.11 9.18 -22.16
CA GLN A 190 18.54 10.38 -21.58
C GLN A 190 17.05 10.16 -21.34
N VAL A 191 16.57 10.52 -20.16
CA VAL A 191 15.15 10.48 -19.82
C VAL A 191 14.71 11.90 -19.48
N ASN A 192 13.86 12.47 -20.34
CA ASN A 192 13.33 13.81 -20.18
C ASN A 192 12.11 13.75 -19.26
N LEU A 193 12.21 14.38 -18.10
CA LEU A 193 11.21 14.41 -17.05
C LEU A 193 10.61 15.81 -16.90
N THR A 194 9.34 15.88 -16.57
CA THR A 194 8.69 17.12 -16.11
C THR A 194 8.15 16.89 -14.72
N LEU A 195 8.42 17.80 -13.78
CA LEU A 195 7.85 17.66 -12.44
C LEU A 195 6.33 17.70 -12.50
N ALA A 196 5.69 16.67 -11.96
CA ALA A 196 4.24 16.59 -11.96
C ALA A 196 3.64 17.60 -10.96
N GLY A 197 2.59 18.31 -11.36
CA GLY A 197 1.76 19.07 -10.43
C GLY A 197 0.27 19.03 -10.75
N ASN A 198 -0.53 19.64 -9.87
CA ASN A 198 -1.99 19.49 -9.76
C ASN A 198 -2.78 20.11 -10.94
N GLN A 199 -2.42 19.81 -12.20
CA GLN A 199 -3.23 20.16 -13.37
C GLN A 199 -4.07 18.98 -13.88
N ASP A 200 -3.81 17.76 -13.39
CA ASP A 200 -4.73 16.63 -13.53
C ASP A 200 -5.59 16.47 -12.27
N ASP A 201 -6.91 16.60 -12.41
CA ASP A 201 -7.88 16.50 -11.32
C ASP A 201 -7.83 15.11 -10.64
N ASP A 202 -7.48 14.07 -11.40
CA ASP A 202 -7.27 12.71 -10.90
C ASP A 202 -5.93 12.55 -10.16
N PHE A 203 -4.90 13.29 -10.55
CA PHE A 203 -3.60 13.30 -9.88
C PHE A 203 -3.67 14.01 -8.52
N SER A 204 -4.46 15.08 -8.44
CA SER A 204 -4.75 15.77 -7.18
C SER A 204 -5.49 14.84 -6.21
N LYS A 205 -6.42 13.99 -6.70
CA LYS A 205 -7.12 12.99 -5.89
C LYS A 205 -6.21 11.85 -5.43
N LEU A 206 -5.33 11.32 -6.28
CA LEU A 206 -4.40 10.23 -5.90
C LEU A 206 -3.34 10.72 -4.90
N THR A 207 -2.74 11.89 -5.15
CA THR A 207 -1.78 12.48 -4.20
C THR A 207 -2.47 13.00 -2.93
N ALA A 208 -3.70 13.49 -3.01
CA ALA A 208 -4.50 13.79 -1.83
C ALA A 208 -4.93 12.53 -1.09
N HIS A 209 -5.18 11.39 -1.75
CA HIS A 209 -5.56 10.14 -1.09
C HIS A 209 -4.35 9.51 -0.38
N LEU A 210 -3.20 9.42 -1.05
CA LEU A 210 -1.93 8.98 -0.44
C LEU A 210 -1.50 9.94 0.69
N ARG A 211 -1.68 11.26 0.49
CA ARG A 211 -1.45 12.22 1.57
C ARG A 211 -2.53 12.15 2.62
N VAL A 212 -3.79 11.85 2.36
CA VAL A 212 -4.83 11.68 3.38
C VAL A 212 -4.53 10.43 4.20
N GLU A 213 -4.13 9.31 3.61
CA GLU A 213 -3.67 8.13 4.35
C GLU A 213 -2.46 8.44 5.26
N VAL A 214 -1.57 9.33 4.82
CA VAL A 214 -0.40 9.79 5.61
C VAL A 214 -0.72 10.98 6.53
N ASN A 215 -1.80 11.73 6.27
CA ASN A 215 -2.11 13.07 6.78
C ASN A 215 -3.63 13.18 7.03
N LEU A 216 -4.22 12.20 7.71
CA LEU A 216 -5.59 12.29 8.22
C LEU A 216 -5.65 13.48 9.19
N LYS A 217 -6.69 14.31 9.01
CA LYS A 217 -6.93 15.56 9.72
C LYS A 217 -6.88 15.39 11.26
N ALA A 218 -5.95 16.11 11.91
CA ALA A 218 -5.76 16.42 13.34
C ALA A 218 -5.02 15.41 14.28
N PRO A 219 -4.53 15.85 15.45
CA PRO A 219 -3.20 16.39 15.76
C PRO A 219 -2.13 15.30 16.06
N THR A 220 -2.27 14.06 15.61
CA THR A 220 -1.39 12.97 16.05
C THR A 220 -0.08 12.86 15.26
N ARG A 221 0.79 13.88 15.33
CA ARG A 221 2.18 13.75 14.86
C ARG A 221 3.01 13.02 15.94
N GLY A 222 3.70 11.92 15.58
CA GLY A 222 4.65 11.22 16.47
C GLY A 222 4.30 9.76 16.77
N VAL A 223 4.51 9.32 18.02
CA VAL A 223 4.34 7.91 18.45
C VAL A 223 2.96 7.31 18.15
N PRO A 224 1.82 8.05 18.22
CA PRO A 224 0.52 7.50 17.82
C PRO A 224 0.42 7.17 16.33
N GLN A 225 1.00 8.01 15.46
CA GLN A 225 1.02 7.73 14.01
C GLN A 225 1.89 6.52 13.71
N LEU A 226 3.06 6.42 14.35
CA LEU A 226 3.91 5.25 14.22
C LEU A 226 3.18 3.97 14.62
N ALA A 227 2.46 4.00 15.76
CA ALA A 227 1.68 2.86 16.21
C ALA A 227 0.56 2.48 15.22
N PHE A 228 -0.04 3.45 14.53
CA PHE A 228 -1.05 3.22 13.51
C PHE A 228 -0.45 2.60 12.24
N VAL A 229 0.65 3.15 11.74
CA VAL A 229 1.36 2.61 10.58
C VAL A 229 1.82 1.18 10.85
N LEU A 230 2.35 0.89 12.04
CA LEU A 230 2.71 -0.48 12.43
C LEU A 230 1.51 -1.46 12.41
N LEU A 231 0.29 -1.01 12.72
CA LEU A 231 -0.89 -1.87 12.53
C LEU A 231 -1.15 -2.17 11.06
N LYS A 232 -1.05 -1.15 10.20
CA LYS A 232 -1.26 -1.28 8.76
C LYS A 232 -0.21 -2.16 8.09
N LEU A 233 1.04 -2.09 8.55
CA LEU A 233 2.15 -2.90 8.05
C LEU A 233 2.15 -4.34 8.59
N GLY A 234 1.09 -4.78 9.28
CA GLY A 234 1.01 -6.15 9.80
C GLY A 234 1.91 -6.41 11.01
N GLU A 235 2.28 -5.37 11.76
CA GLU A 235 3.12 -5.43 12.96
C GLU A 235 2.34 -5.13 14.26
N PRO A 236 1.23 -5.87 14.54
CA PRO A 236 0.30 -5.53 15.60
C PRO A 236 0.91 -5.68 17.01
N ALA A 237 1.94 -6.52 17.16
CA ALA A 237 2.63 -6.70 18.43
C ALA A 237 3.41 -5.43 18.85
N LYS A 238 4.11 -4.79 17.89
CA LYS A 238 4.85 -3.54 18.08
C LYS A 238 3.87 -2.39 18.33
N ALA A 239 2.84 -2.27 17.49
CA ALA A 239 1.79 -1.27 17.66
C ALA A 239 1.11 -1.34 19.03
N LYS A 240 0.72 -2.53 19.48
CA LYS A 240 0.14 -2.76 20.82
C LYS A 240 1.05 -2.25 21.94
N LYS A 241 2.37 -2.44 21.85
CA LYS A 241 3.32 -1.94 22.86
C LYS A 241 3.29 -0.41 22.92
N LEU A 242 3.29 0.25 21.77
CA LEU A 242 3.21 1.71 21.69
C LEU A 242 1.86 2.23 22.22
N TYR A 243 0.73 1.64 21.83
CA TYR A 243 -0.57 2.07 22.34
C TYR A 243 -0.73 1.92 23.86
N LYS A 244 -0.08 0.92 24.47
CA LYS A 244 -0.04 0.81 25.93
C LYS A 244 0.72 1.97 26.59
N ILE A 245 1.85 2.38 26.01
CA ILE A 245 2.64 3.52 26.49
C ILE A 245 1.85 4.81 26.32
N LEU A 246 1.23 5.01 25.15
CA LEU A 246 0.38 6.16 24.86
C LEU A 246 -0.81 6.25 25.81
N LEU A 247 -1.47 5.12 26.09
CA LEU A 247 -2.58 5.07 27.03
C LEU A 247 -2.17 5.45 28.45
N ALA A 248 -0.96 5.08 28.89
CA ALA A 248 -0.43 5.47 30.20
C ALA A 248 -0.08 6.96 30.30
N LYS A 249 0.23 7.61 29.16
CA LYS A 249 0.58 9.02 29.06
C LYS A 249 -0.58 9.93 28.62
N ALA A 250 -1.77 9.37 28.40
CA ALA A 250 -2.90 10.09 27.82
C ALA A 250 -3.47 11.12 28.82
N SER A 251 -3.39 12.39 28.44
CA SER A 251 -3.87 13.53 29.22
C SER A 251 -5.38 13.74 29.08
N SER A 252 -5.97 13.42 27.91
CA SER A 252 -7.39 13.58 27.62
C SER A 252 -8.17 12.26 27.65
N ASP A 253 -9.44 12.30 28.07
CA ASP A 253 -10.35 11.15 27.95
C ASP A 253 -10.61 10.76 26.50
N ILE A 254 -10.61 11.72 25.57
CA ILE A 254 -10.76 11.45 24.14
C ILE A 254 -9.55 10.64 23.62
N ASP A 255 -8.33 11.02 24.02
CA ASP A 255 -7.11 10.29 23.66
C ASP A 255 -7.10 8.89 24.28
N ARG A 256 -7.50 8.77 25.56
CA ARG A 256 -7.66 7.46 26.21
C ARG A 256 -8.64 6.58 25.46
N ALA A 257 -9.75 7.13 24.98
CA ALA A 257 -10.70 6.39 24.17
C ALA A 257 -10.10 5.94 22.84
N ASP A 258 -9.47 6.84 22.09
CA ASP A 258 -8.83 6.51 20.81
C ASP A 258 -7.76 5.42 20.96
N TYR A 259 -6.85 5.57 21.94
CA TYR A 259 -5.82 4.56 22.18
C TYR A 259 -6.39 3.23 22.64
N ASN A 260 -7.47 3.21 23.42
CA ASN A 260 -8.19 1.96 23.74
C ASN A 260 -8.81 1.34 22.48
N HIS A 261 -9.38 2.14 21.58
CA HIS A 261 -9.92 1.65 20.32
C HIS A 261 -8.82 0.99 19.48
N LYS A 262 -7.71 1.69 19.24
CA LYS A 262 -6.60 1.18 18.43
C LYS A 262 -5.88 0.00 19.09
N LEU A 263 -5.82 -0.05 20.42
CA LEU A 263 -5.37 -1.22 21.15
C LEU A 263 -6.33 -2.42 20.97
N GLY A 264 -7.63 -2.16 20.89
CA GLY A 264 -8.64 -3.16 20.54
C GLY A 264 -8.38 -3.78 19.18
N TRP A 265 -8.13 -2.93 18.17
CA TRP A 265 -7.76 -3.37 16.83
C TRP A 265 -6.47 -4.20 16.83
N ALA A 266 -5.43 -3.74 17.53
CA ALA A 266 -4.18 -4.48 17.67
C ALA A 266 -4.40 -5.88 18.26
N TYR A 267 -5.24 -6.00 19.29
CA TYR A 267 -5.56 -7.30 19.88
C TYR A 267 -6.36 -8.19 18.94
N ASP A 268 -7.27 -7.63 18.15
CA ASP A 268 -8.12 -8.38 17.23
C ASP A 268 -7.29 -9.00 16.09
N VAL A 269 -6.40 -8.21 15.47
CA VAL A 269 -5.46 -8.71 14.46
C VAL A 269 -4.55 -9.81 15.00
N MET A 270 -4.24 -9.79 16.31
CA MET A 270 -3.48 -10.85 16.97
C MET A 270 -4.33 -12.08 17.37
N GLY A 271 -5.61 -12.15 17.00
CA GLY A 271 -6.53 -13.22 17.41
C GLY A 271 -6.93 -13.19 18.89
N LYS A 272 -6.61 -12.11 19.62
CA LYS A 272 -6.89 -11.97 21.06
C LYS A 272 -8.24 -11.31 21.30
N HIS A 273 -9.31 -11.92 20.78
CA HIS A 273 -10.65 -11.35 20.71
C HIS A 273 -11.21 -10.90 22.08
N SER A 274 -10.95 -11.63 23.17
CA SER A 274 -11.40 -11.24 24.51
C SER A 274 -10.79 -9.91 24.98
N LYS A 275 -9.49 -9.70 24.71
CA LYS A 275 -8.78 -8.46 25.02
C LYS A 275 -9.22 -7.34 24.08
N ALA A 276 -9.40 -7.65 22.80
CA ALA A 276 -9.94 -6.70 21.81
C ALA A 276 -11.29 -6.14 22.26
N LEU A 277 -12.23 -7.02 22.63
CA LEU A 277 -13.55 -6.66 23.09
C LEU A 277 -13.50 -5.80 24.37
N SER A 278 -12.62 -6.15 25.32
CA SER A 278 -12.42 -5.36 26.54
C SER A 278 -11.93 -3.95 26.22
N SER A 279 -10.96 -3.82 25.32
CA SER A 279 -10.41 -2.53 24.89
C SER A 279 -11.43 -1.67 24.15
N TYR A 280 -12.18 -2.24 23.20
CA TYR A 280 -13.25 -1.52 22.51
C TYR A 280 -14.40 -1.11 23.44
N LYS A 281 -14.80 -1.96 24.38
CA LYS A 281 -15.82 -1.61 25.38
C LYS A 281 -15.34 -0.49 26.31
N ARG A 282 -14.05 -0.45 26.66
CA ARG A 282 -13.45 0.65 27.43
C ARG A 282 -13.46 1.95 26.63
N SER A 283 -13.07 1.92 25.35
CA SER A 283 -13.20 3.06 24.43
C SER A 283 -14.63 3.58 24.38
N LEU A 284 -15.61 2.69 24.14
CA LEU A 284 -17.03 3.05 24.07
C LEU A 284 -17.52 3.68 25.37
N LYS A 285 -17.15 3.12 26.53
CA LYS A 285 -17.55 3.67 27.84
C LYS A 285 -17.04 5.10 28.03
N ILE A 286 -15.78 5.36 27.68
CA ILE A 286 -15.18 6.69 27.79
C ILE A 286 -15.87 7.66 26.82
N ARG A 287 -16.06 7.27 25.55
CA ARG A 287 -16.74 8.10 24.55
C ARG A 287 -18.17 8.46 24.94
N LYS A 288 -18.92 7.55 25.57
CA LYS A 288 -20.28 7.84 26.06
C LYS A 288 -20.33 8.90 27.16
N ILE A 289 -19.25 9.05 27.93
CA ILE A 289 -19.14 10.06 28.98
C ILE A 289 -18.64 11.38 28.39
N ALA A 290 -17.64 11.31 27.51
CA ALA A 290 -16.92 12.47 27.00
C ALA A 290 -17.58 13.15 25.77
N LEU A 291 -18.48 12.46 25.06
CA LEU A 291 -19.03 12.92 23.79
C LEU A 291 -20.57 12.88 23.79
N PRO A 292 -21.23 13.71 22.97
CA PRO A 292 -22.67 13.64 22.76
C PRO A 292 -23.14 12.24 22.32
N PRO A 293 -24.37 11.83 22.66
CA PRO A 293 -24.90 10.49 22.32
C PRO A 293 -24.91 10.15 20.82
N ASN A 294 -24.87 11.15 19.95
CA ASN A 294 -24.84 11.03 18.50
C ASN A 294 -23.44 11.30 17.89
N HIS A 295 -22.37 11.32 18.67
CA HIS A 295 -21.04 11.58 18.11
C HIS A 295 -20.57 10.41 17.21
N PRO A 296 -20.04 10.65 15.98
CA PRO A 296 -19.59 9.59 15.06
C PRO A 296 -18.63 8.56 15.67
N ASP A 297 -17.74 8.99 16.57
CA ASP A 297 -16.81 8.11 17.29
C ASP A 297 -17.49 6.99 18.10
N LEU A 298 -18.74 7.18 18.54
CA LEU A 298 -19.51 6.10 19.18
C LEU A 298 -19.80 4.98 18.18
N ALA A 299 -20.16 5.34 16.94
CA ALA A 299 -20.37 4.39 15.85
C ALA A 299 -19.07 3.62 15.55
N TYR A 300 -17.94 4.33 15.49
CA TYR A 300 -16.64 3.70 15.27
C TYR A 300 -16.33 2.64 16.34
N SER A 301 -16.61 2.91 17.62
CA SER A 301 -16.46 1.91 18.69
C SER A 301 -17.44 0.74 18.58
N TYR A 302 -18.70 0.97 18.21
CA TYR A 302 -19.65 -0.12 17.96
C TYR A 302 -19.22 -0.99 16.77
N ASN A 303 -18.67 -0.39 15.71
CA ASN A 303 -18.14 -1.12 14.57
C ASN A 303 -16.98 -2.04 14.98
N GLY A 304 -16.01 -1.53 15.75
CA GLY A 304 -14.91 -2.35 16.27
C GLY A 304 -15.38 -3.54 17.13
N ILE A 305 -16.43 -3.34 17.95
CA ILE A 305 -17.06 -4.44 18.70
C ILE A 305 -17.75 -5.44 17.76
N GLY A 306 -18.42 -4.95 16.72
CA GLY A 306 -19.03 -5.77 15.68
C GLY A 306 -18.01 -6.67 14.99
N ASN A 307 -16.89 -6.11 14.53
CA ASN A 307 -15.79 -6.85 13.89
C ASN A 307 -15.29 -7.98 14.79
N VAL A 308 -15.06 -7.72 16.09
CA VAL A 308 -14.59 -8.76 17.02
C VAL A 308 -15.63 -9.88 17.17
N TYR A 309 -16.92 -9.55 17.27
CA TYR A 309 -17.94 -10.59 17.35
C TYR A 309 -18.08 -11.39 16.04
N ASP A 310 -17.92 -10.73 14.89
CA ASP A 310 -17.92 -11.40 13.59
C ASP A 310 -16.73 -12.37 13.46
N ASN A 311 -15.53 -11.95 13.86
CA ASN A 311 -14.34 -12.81 13.91
C ASN A 311 -14.45 -13.97 14.90
N MET A 312 -15.38 -13.91 15.85
CA MET A 312 -15.68 -14.99 16.80
C MET A 312 -16.87 -15.85 16.36
N ASP A 313 -17.39 -15.66 15.14
CA ASP A 313 -18.60 -16.30 14.61
C ASP A 313 -19.87 -16.05 15.45
N LYS A 314 -19.87 -14.97 16.25
CA LYS A 314 -21.01 -14.55 17.10
C LYS A 314 -21.91 -13.59 16.33
N TYR A 315 -22.44 -14.04 15.21
CA TYR A 315 -23.12 -13.23 14.20
C TYR A 315 -24.28 -12.37 14.74
N SER A 316 -25.11 -12.91 15.62
CA SER A 316 -26.22 -12.14 16.23
C SER A 316 -25.73 -10.95 17.09
N LYS A 317 -24.58 -11.09 17.77
CA LYS A 317 -23.94 -9.99 18.52
C LYS A 317 -23.23 -9.01 17.59
N ALA A 318 -22.63 -9.50 16.50
CA ALA A 318 -22.04 -8.67 15.46
C ALA A 318 -23.10 -7.77 14.82
N LEU A 319 -24.22 -8.34 14.35
CA LEU A 319 -25.36 -7.62 13.78
C LEU A 319 -25.92 -6.56 14.74
N SER A 320 -26.11 -6.91 16.02
CA SER A 320 -26.57 -5.95 17.03
C SER A 320 -25.62 -4.75 17.14
N SER A 321 -24.32 -4.99 17.09
CA SER A 321 -23.28 -3.94 17.19
C SER A 321 -23.22 -3.09 15.92
N TYR A 322 -23.24 -3.71 14.73
CA TYR A 322 -23.26 -2.98 13.46
C TYR A 322 -24.54 -2.16 13.27
N LYS A 323 -25.71 -2.69 13.65
CA LYS A 323 -26.97 -1.92 13.62
C LYS A 323 -26.89 -0.71 14.55
N ARG A 324 -26.34 -0.84 15.76
CA ARG A 324 -26.11 0.30 16.66
C ARG A 324 -25.14 1.33 16.07
N SER A 325 -24.09 0.89 15.37
CA SER A 325 -23.19 1.76 14.63
C SER A 325 -23.94 2.55 13.55
N LEU A 326 -24.73 1.86 12.72
CA LEU A 326 -25.54 2.46 11.66
C LEU A 326 -26.54 3.48 12.21
N GLU A 327 -27.30 3.15 13.25
CA GLU A 327 -28.26 4.09 13.85
C GLU A 327 -27.57 5.32 14.45
N THR A 328 -26.38 5.15 15.03
CA THR A 328 -25.59 6.30 15.52
C THR A 328 -25.15 7.19 14.36
N ARG A 329 -24.65 6.59 13.26
CA ARG A 329 -24.27 7.32 12.05
C ARG A 329 -25.45 8.08 11.44
N LYS A 330 -26.66 7.49 11.41
CA LYS A 330 -27.86 8.13 10.84
C LYS A 330 -28.25 9.41 11.55
N ILE A 331 -27.98 9.50 12.86
CA ILE A 331 -28.25 10.71 13.65
C ILE A 331 -27.12 11.75 13.45
N ALA A 332 -25.89 11.28 13.21
CA ALA A 332 -24.68 12.10 13.24
C ALA A 332 -24.30 12.69 11.88
N LEU A 333 -24.65 12.02 10.78
CA LEU A 333 -24.13 12.29 9.44
C LEU A 333 -25.26 12.67 8.48
N PRO A 334 -24.97 13.48 7.44
CA PRO A 334 -25.95 13.80 6.41
C PRO A 334 -26.42 12.54 5.68
N PRO A 335 -27.62 12.57 5.07
CA PRO A 335 -28.10 11.49 4.21
C PRO A 335 -27.07 11.11 3.13
N ASN A 336 -26.97 9.81 2.80
CA ASN A 336 -26.04 9.25 1.81
C ASN A 336 -24.53 9.46 2.09
N HIS A 337 -24.13 9.72 3.34
CA HIS A 337 -22.71 9.73 3.69
C HIS A 337 -22.06 8.34 3.45
N PRO A 338 -20.84 8.25 2.86
CA PRO A 338 -20.16 6.97 2.55
C PRO A 338 -20.04 5.98 3.72
N ASP A 339 -19.87 6.46 4.95
CA ASP A 339 -19.97 5.65 6.18
C ASP A 339 -21.22 4.75 6.30
N PHE A 340 -22.33 5.12 5.65
CA PHE A 340 -23.51 4.26 5.58
C PHE A 340 -23.26 3.03 4.72
N ALA A 341 -22.58 3.17 3.58
CA ALA A 341 -22.22 2.03 2.72
C ALA A 341 -21.35 1.03 3.47
N GLN A 342 -20.30 1.51 4.17
CA GLN A 342 -19.48 0.65 5.03
C GLN A 342 -20.32 -0.10 6.09
N SER A 343 -21.29 0.58 6.70
CA SER A 343 -22.17 -0.03 7.71
C SER A 343 -23.04 -1.14 7.10
N TYR A 344 -23.62 -0.87 5.93
CA TYR A 344 -24.43 -1.84 5.21
C TYR A 344 -23.60 -3.02 4.70
N ASN A 345 -22.38 -2.80 4.25
CA ASN A 345 -21.44 -3.85 3.88
C ASN A 345 -21.14 -4.79 5.05
N ASN A 346 -20.84 -4.25 6.24
CA ASN A 346 -20.59 -5.08 7.42
C ASN A 346 -21.82 -5.88 7.84
N ILE A 347 -23.03 -5.30 7.72
CA ILE A 347 -24.29 -6.00 8.00
C ILE A 347 -24.53 -7.10 6.94
N GLY A 348 -24.31 -6.80 5.67
CA GLY A 348 -24.45 -7.72 4.54
C GLY A 348 -23.53 -8.92 4.67
N LEU A 349 -22.27 -8.70 5.07
CA LEU A 349 -21.29 -9.75 5.31
C LEU A 349 -21.77 -10.74 6.38
N VAL A 350 -22.28 -10.24 7.50
CA VAL A 350 -22.77 -11.12 8.56
C VAL A 350 -24.01 -11.90 8.12
N TYR A 351 -24.94 -11.26 7.39
CA TYR A 351 -26.07 -12.01 6.84
C TYR A 351 -25.64 -13.07 5.83
N SER A 352 -24.62 -12.79 5.00
CA SER A 352 -24.06 -13.75 4.05
C SER A 352 -23.46 -14.97 4.77
N LYS A 353 -22.66 -14.75 5.83
CA LYS A 353 -22.12 -15.83 6.67
C LYS A 353 -23.19 -16.64 7.41
N MET A 354 -24.36 -16.05 7.65
CA MET A 354 -25.53 -16.75 8.21
C MET A 354 -26.37 -17.46 7.14
N ASN A 355 -25.97 -17.43 5.87
CA ASN A 355 -26.73 -17.90 4.71
C ASN A 355 -28.09 -17.19 4.53
N GLU A 356 -28.27 -15.99 5.11
CA GLU A 356 -29.45 -15.15 4.93
C GLU A 356 -29.29 -14.27 3.67
N TYR A 357 -29.10 -14.91 2.52
CA TYR A 357 -28.66 -14.27 1.28
C TYR A 357 -29.53 -13.11 0.81
N SER A 358 -30.86 -13.20 0.93
CA SER A 358 -31.76 -12.09 0.56
C SER A 358 -31.52 -10.83 1.41
N LYS A 359 -31.20 -10.98 2.70
CA LYS A 359 -30.88 -9.85 3.56
C LYS A 359 -29.47 -9.32 3.32
N ALA A 360 -28.54 -10.21 2.93
CA ALA A 360 -27.20 -9.84 2.51
C ALA A 360 -27.25 -8.97 1.24
N LEU A 361 -27.92 -9.44 0.18
CA LEU A 361 -28.15 -8.69 -1.06
C LEU A 361 -28.79 -7.34 -0.79
N SER A 362 -29.90 -7.29 -0.02
CA SER A 362 -30.55 -6.03 0.32
C SER A 362 -29.63 -5.04 1.05
N SER A 363 -28.68 -5.54 1.83
CA SER A 363 -27.70 -4.68 2.52
C SER A 363 -26.61 -4.20 1.55
N TYR A 364 -26.03 -5.10 0.75
CA TYR A 364 -25.01 -4.74 -0.23
C TYR A 364 -25.53 -3.83 -1.36
N GLU A 365 -26.76 -4.04 -1.84
CA GLU A 365 -27.38 -3.16 -2.82
C GLU A 365 -27.62 -1.74 -2.28
N LYS A 366 -27.94 -1.61 -0.99
CA LYS A 366 -28.01 -0.30 -0.33
C LYS A 366 -26.64 0.36 -0.23
N ALA A 367 -25.59 -0.40 0.08
CA ALA A 367 -24.22 0.12 0.07
C ALA A 367 -23.85 0.63 -1.33
N LEU A 368 -24.07 -0.20 -2.36
CA LEU A 368 -23.81 0.15 -3.75
C LEU A 368 -24.58 1.38 -4.21
N ASP A 369 -25.87 1.53 -3.86
CA ASP A 369 -26.66 2.70 -4.23
C ASP A 369 -26.12 3.99 -3.58
N ILE A 370 -25.66 3.91 -2.33
CA ILE A 370 -25.04 5.04 -1.62
C ILE A 370 -23.71 5.40 -2.30
N ASP A 371 -22.83 4.42 -2.50
CA ASP A 371 -21.51 4.64 -3.07
C ASP A 371 -21.58 5.12 -4.52
N ARG A 372 -22.55 4.64 -5.32
CA ARG A 372 -22.79 5.17 -6.68
C ARG A 372 -23.20 6.63 -6.70
N LYS A 373 -23.86 7.12 -5.66
CA LYS A 373 -24.27 8.53 -5.53
C LYS A 373 -23.14 9.40 -4.98
N ALA A 374 -22.29 8.84 -4.13
CA ALA A 374 -21.27 9.57 -3.40
C ALA A 374 -19.88 9.56 -4.05
N LEU A 375 -19.57 8.56 -4.88
CA LEU A 375 -18.22 8.28 -5.37
C LEU A 375 -18.14 8.30 -6.91
N PRO A 376 -16.94 8.56 -7.48
CA PRO A 376 -16.70 8.41 -8.91
C PRO A 376 -16.98 6.99 -9.41
N PRO A 377 -17.38 6.79 -10.69
CA PRO A 377 -17.75 5.48 -11.22
C PRO A 377 -16.67 4.39 -11.17
N ASN A 378 -15.40 4.77 -11.03
CA ASN A 378 -14.23 3.90 -10.96
C ASN A 378 -13.64 3.79 -9.55
N HIS A 379 -14.38 4.17 -8.51
CA HIS A 379 -13.88 4.11 -7.14
C HIS A 379 -13.76 2.65 -6.63
N PRO A 380 -12.65 2.29 -5.94
CA PRO A 380 -12.44 0.98 -5.30
C PRO A 380 -13.62 0.41 -4.49
N ASP A 381 -14.33 1.27 -3.76
CA ASP A 381 -15.46 0.84 -2.92
C ASP A 381 -16.61 0.25 -3.76
N LEU A 382 -16.88 0.81 -4.95
CA LEU A 382 -17.85 0.23 -5.89
C LEU A 382 -17.45 -1.17 -6.34
N ALA A 383 -16.16 -1.38 -6.59
CA ALA A 383 -15.65 -2.69 -6.96
C ALA A 383 -15.81 -3.69 -5.81
N SER A 384 -15.61 -3.26 -4.57
CA SER A 384 -15.82 -4.08 -3.37
C SER A 384 -17.29 -4.46 -3.21
N ASP A 385 -18.22 -3.52 -3.43
CA ASP A 385 -19.66 -3.78 -3.38
C ASP A 385 -20.11 -4.81 -4.44
N TYR A 386 -19.67 -4.63 -5.69
CA TYR A 386 -19.96 -5.59 -6.76
C TYR A 386 -19.37 -6.97 -6.45
N ASN A 387 -18.17 -7.04 -5.89
CA ASN A 387 -17.56 -8.31 -5.50
C ASN A 387 -18.37 -9.00 -4.39
N ASN A 388 -18.84 -8.25 -3.39
CA ASN A 388 -19.66 -8.77 -2.30
C ASN A 388 -21.01 -9.30 -2.80
N ILE A 389 -21.66 -8.57 -3.72
CA ILE A 389 -22.90 -9.00 -4.38
C ILE A 389 -22.65 -10.26 -5.21
N GLY A 390 -21.56 -10.29 -5.98
CA GLY A 390 -21.13 -11.44 -6.77
C GLY A 390 -20.98 -12.69 -5.91
N SER A 391 -20.31 -12.57 -4.76
CA SER A 391 -20.13 -13.67 -3.81
C SER A 391 -21.43 -14.20 -3.22
N VAL A 392 -22.43 -13.33 -2.98
CA VAL A 392 -23.74 -13.80 -2.53
C VAL A 392 -24.46 -14.58 -3.64
N TYR A 393 -24.45 -14.09 -4.88
CA TYR A 393 -25.04 -14.82 -6.00
C TYR A 393 -24.34 -16.15 -6.28
N ASP A 394 -23.02 -16.18 -6.14
CA ASP A 394 -22.19 -17.38 -6.27
C ASP A 394 -22.62 -18.45 -5.27
N ASN A 395 -22.69 -18.08 -3.98
CA ASN A 395 -23.16 -18.97 -2.91
C ASN A 395 -24.62 -19.42 -3.07
N MET A 396 -25.44 -18.69 -3.85
CA MET A 396 -26.81 -19.08 -4.20
C MET A 396 -26.88 -20.02 -5.42
N GLY A 397 -25.77 -20.27 -6.12
CA GLY A 397 -25.75 -20.99 -7.40
C GLY A 397 -26.24 -20.15 -8.59
N GLU A 398 -26.44 -18.84 -8.40
CA GLU A 398 -26.91 -17.91 -9.42
C GLU A 398 -25.73 -17.40 -10.27
N TYR A 399 -25.00 -18.35 -10.87
CA TYR A 399 -23.67 -18.12 -11.46
C TYR A 399 -23.63 -17.03 -12.53
N SER A 400 -24.68 -16.85 -13.33
CA SER A 400 -24.73 -15.78 -14.33
C SER A 400 -24.75 -14.38 -13.69
N LYS A 401 -25.44 -14.21 -12.56
CA LYS A 401 -25.47 -12.95 -11.81
C LYS A 401 -24.17 -12.73 -11.05
N ALA A 402 -23.57 -13.81 -10.54
CA ALA A 402 -22.26 -13.78 -9.90
C ALA A 402 -21.19 -13.29 -10.89
N LEU A 403 -21.09 -13.89 -12.08
CA LEU A 403 -20.16 -13.48 -13.13
C LEU A 403 -20.36 -12.02 -13.53
N SER A 404 -21.59 -11.58 -13.80
CA SER A 404 -21.85 -10.19 -14.15
C SER A 404 -21.37 -9.20 -13.08
N SER A 405 -21.55 -9.54 -11.80
CA SER A 405 -21.10 -8.71 -10.69
C SER A 405 -19.58 -8.72 -10.54
N TYR A 406 -18.94 -9.90 -10.61
CA TYR A 406 -17.50 -10.01 -10.53
C TYR A 406 -16.77 -9.37 -11.73
N GLU A 407 -17.31 -9.48 -12.93
CA GLU A 407 -16.76 -8.82 -14.13
C GLU A 407 -16.83 -7.30 -13.99
N ARG A 408 -17.95 -6.77 -13.47
CA ARG A 408 -18.08 -5.33 -13.18
C ARG A 408 -17.08 -4.86 -12.12
N SER A 409 -16.87 -5.65 -11.07
CA SER A 409 -15.83 -5.40 -10.07
C SER A 409 -14.44 -5.38 -10.70
N LEU A 410 -14.11 -6.38 -11.52
CA LEU A 410 -12.83 -6.49 -12.21
C LEU A 410 -12.56 -5.33 -13.17
N GLU A 411 -13.56 -4.84 -13.90
CA GLU A 411 -13.46 -3.66 -14.76
C GLU A 411 -13.01 -2.42 -13.97
N ILE A 412 -13.64 -2.18 -12.82
CA ILE A 412 -13.29 -1.05 -11.96
C ILE A 412 -11.89 -1.24 -11.40
N TRP A 413 -11.56 -2.45 -10.90
CA TRP A 413 -10.24 -2.73 -10.36
C TRP A 413 -9.11 -2.55 -11.37
N LYS A 414 -9.32 -2.91 -12.64
CA LYS A 414 -8.33 -2.71 -13.71
C LYS A 414 -8.01 -1.23 -13.96
N ILE A 415 -8.95 -0.34 -13.69
CA ILE A 415 -8.77 1.11 -13.81
C ILE A 415 -8.14 1.67 -12.53
N ALA A 416 -8.59 1.20 -11.37
CA ALA A 416 -8.22 1.78 -10.08
C ALA A 416 -6.87 1.30 -9.54
N LEU A 417 -6.37 0.14 -9.97
CA LEU A 417 -5.20 -0.52 -9.37
C LEU A 417 -4.10 -0.84 -10.38
N PRO A 418 -2.83 -0.91 -9.92
CA PRO A 418 -1.74 -1.47 -10.72
C PRO A 418 -2.06 -2.89 -11.21
N SER A 419 -1.56 -3.26 -12.38
CA SER A 419 -1.84 -4.56 -13.02
C SER A 419 -1.40 -5.78 -12.21
N ASN A 420 -0.50 -5.60 -11.24
CA ASN A 420 -0.03 -6.64 -10.33
C ASN A 420 -0.71 -6.63 -8.95
N HIS A 421 -1.80 -5.86 -8.76
CA HIS A 421 -2.44 -5.76 -7.45
C HIS A 421 -3.14 -7.06 -7.03
N PRO A 422 -3.03 -7.49 -5.75
CA PRO A 422 -3.67 -8.72 -5.25
C PRO A 422 -5.19 -8.80 -5.50
N ASP A 423 -5.91 -7.68 -5.43
CA ASP A 423 -7.37 -7.66 -5.65
C ASP A 423 -7.76 -8.02 -7.10
N LEU A 424 -6.91 -7.72 -8.09
CA LEU A 424 -7.11 -8.21 -9.45
C LEU A 424 -6.98 -9.74 -9.49
N ALA A 425 -5.99 -10.30 -8.80
CA ALA A 425 -5.83 -11.75 -8.73
C ALA A 425 -7.03 -12.42 -8.02
N ALA A 426 -7.54 -11.82 -6.95
CA ALA A 426 -8.74 -12.31 -6.25
C ALA A 426 -9.98 -12.26 -7.15
N SER A 427 -10.15 -11.19 -7.93
CA SER A 427 -11.26 -11.05 -8.88
C SER A 427 -11.23 -12.15 -9.95
N TYR A 428 -10.06 -12.40 -10.55
CA TYR A 428 -9.87 -13.50 -11.50
C TYR A 428 -10.07 -14.89 -10.87
N LEU A 429 -9.70 -15.05 -9.60
CA LEU A 429 -9.94 -16.29 -8.85
C LEU A 429 -11.44 -16.55 -8.68
N ASN A 430 -12.20 -15.53 -8.28
CA ASN A 430 -13.65 -15.65 -8.09
C ASN A 430 -14.34 -15.98 -9.41
N ILE A 431 -14.01 -15.28 -10.49
CA ILE A 431 -14.53 -15.56 -11.84
C ILE A 431 -14.18 -17.00 -12.28
N GLY A 432 -12.93 -17.43 -12.06
CA GLY A 432 -12.49 -18.79 -12.38
C GLY A 432 -13.24 -19.86 -11.59
N THR A 433 -13.57 -19.58 -10.33
CA THR A 433 -14.37 -20.47 -9.47
C THR A 433 -15.77 -20.65 -10.03
N VAL A 434 -16.45 -19.55 -10.37
CA VAL A 434 -17.79 -19.62 -10.95
C VAL A 434 -17.79 -20.39 -12.28
N TYR A 435 -16.79 -20.15 -13.15
CA TYR A 435 -16.68 -20.92 -14.40
C TYR A 435 -16.41 -22.42 -14.16
N ALA A 436 -15.62 -22.77 -13.15
CA ALA A 436 -15.36 -24.18 -12.79
C ALA A 436 -16.64 -24.86 -12.31
N GLU A 437 -17.42 -24.21 -11.45
CA GLU A 437 -18.69 -24.72 -10.93
C GLU A 437 -19.77 -24.87 -12.01
N LYS A 438 -19.71 -24.04 -13.06
CA LYS A 438 -20.53 -24.19 -14.26
C LYS A 438 -20.06 -25.30 -15.21
N GLY A 439 -18.90 -25.92 -14.97
CA GLY A 439 -18.27 -26.88 -15.87
C GLY A 439 -17.62 -26.24 -17.12
N GLU A 440 -17.49 -24.92 -17.16
CA GLU A 440 -16.82 -24.18 -18.25
C GLU A 440 -15.30 -24.14 -18.01
N TYR A 441 -14.68 -25.32 -17.95
CA TYR A 441 -13.30 -25.52 -17.47
C TYR A 441 -12.23 -24.72 -18.23
N SER A 442 -12.39 -24.49 -19.53
CA SER A 442 -11.43 -23.70 -20.32
C SER A 442 -11.38 -22.23 -19.87
N LYS A 443 -12.54 -21.63 -19.55
CA LYS A 443 -12.62 -20.26 -19.02
C LYS A 443 -12.15 -20.19 -17.57
N ALA A 444 -12.42 -21.24 -16.79
CA ALA A 444 -11.91 -21.36 -15.43
C ALA A 444 -10.38 -21.37 -15.40
N LEU A 445 -9.75 -22.22 -16.22
CA LEU A 445 -8.28 -22.28 -16.36
C LEU A 445 -7.70 -20.93 -16.78
N SER A 446 -8.25 -20.29 -17.81
CA SER A 446 -7.78 -18.97 -18.27
C SER A 446 -7.82 -17.92 -17.15
N SER A 447 -8.90 -17.92 -16.34
CA SER A 447 -9.04 -16.99 -15.22
C SER A 447 -8.06 -17.31 -14.09
N TYR A 448 -7.91 -18.58 -13.72
CA TYR A 448 -6.96 -19.00 -12.69
C TYR A 448 -5.50 -18.78 -13.09
N GLU A 449 -5.14 -18.99 -14.35
CA GLU A 449 -3.80 -18.71 -14.88
C GLU A 449 -3.49 -17.22 -14.80
N ARG A 450 -4.46 -16.34 -15.12
CA ARG A 450 -4.30 -14.90 -14.98
C ARG A 450 -4.13 -14.47 -13.52
N SER A 451 -4.92 -15.07 -12.61
CA SER A 451 -4.76 -14.88 -11.16
C SER A 451 -3.37 -15.30 -10.68
N LEU A 452 -2.88 -16.46 -11.13
CA LEU A 452 -1.57 -16.99 -10.80
C LEU A 452 -0.43 -16.10 -11.33
N GLU A 453 -0.54 -15.59 -12.56
CA GLU A 453 0.44 -14.68 -13.16
C GLU A 453 0.60 -13.41 -12.32
N ILE A 454 -0.51 -12.78 -11.94
CA ILE A 454 -0.52 -11.59 -11.07
C ILE A 454 0.13 -11.92 -9.71
N ARG A 455 -0.26 -13.03 -9.08
CA ARG A 455 0.30 -13.47 -7.79
C ARG A 455 1.79 -13.74 -7.85
N LYS A 456 2.31 -14.32 -8.95
CA LYS A 456 3.76 -14.55 -9.12
C LYS A 456 4.57 -13.26 -9.16
N ILE A 457 3.97 -12.18 -9.66
CA ILE A 457 4.60 -10.85 -9.68
C ILE A 457 4.50 -10.19 -8.30
N ALA A 458 3.37 -10.36 -7.62
CA ALA A 458 3.05 -9.66 -6.38
C ALA A 458 3.63 -10.31 -5.11
N LEU A 459 3.86 -11.63 -5.12
CA LEU A 459 4.15 -12.41 -3.93
C LEU A 459 5.52 -13.10 -4.00
N PRO A 460 6.18 -13.36 -2.85
CA PRO A 460 7.38 -14.19 -2.80
C PRO A 460 7.13 -15.59 -3.40
N PRO A 461 8.16 -16.24 -3.99
CA PRO A 461 7.99 -17.51 -4.70
C PRO A 461 7.36 -18.66 -3.90
N ASN A 462 7.50 -18.65 -2.58
CA ASN A 462 6.94 -19.67 -1.68
C ASN A 462 5.69 -19.17 -0.92
N HIS A 463 5.00 -18.14 -1.39
CA HIS A 463 3.80 -17.66 -0.69
C HIS A 463 2.66 -18.68 -0.78
N PRO A 464 1.94 -19.01 0.32
CA PRO A 464 0.85 -19.99 0.32
C PRO A 464 -0.25 -19.73 -0.73
N ASP A 465 -0.54 -18.47 -1.05
CA ASP A 465 -1.53 -18.12 -2.09
C ASP A 465 -1.15 -18.59 -3.50
N LEU A 466 0.15 -18.75 -3.79
CA LEU A 466 0.60 -19.36 -5.06
C LEU A 466 0.23 -20.84 -5.10
N ALA A 467 0.42 -21.55 -3.98
CA ALA A 467 0.01 -22.95 -3.85
C ALA A 467 -1.51 -23.11 -3.96
N ALA A 468 -2.29 -22.20 -3.37
CA ALA A 468 -3.75 -22.20 -3.52
C ALA A 468 -4.18 -22.00 -4.99
N SER A 469 -3.52 -21.11 -5.74
CA SER A 469 -3.76 -20.97 -7.18
C SER A 469 -3.44 -22.24 -7.96
N TYR A 470 -2.33 -22.90 -7.65
CA TYR A 470 -1.98 -24.18 -8.28
C TYR A 470 -2.97 -25.30 -7.94
N LEU A 471 -3.47 -25.36 -6.69
CA LEU A 471 -4.53 -26.30 -6.30
C LEU A 471 -5.79 -26.09 -7.13
N ASN A 472 -6.23 -24.84 -7.33
CA ASN A 472 -7.46 -24.57 -8.10
C ASN A 472 -7.32 -24.99 -9.57
N ILE A 473 -6.16 -24.74 -10.19
CA ILE A 473 -5.86 -25.23 -11.54
C ILE A 473 -5.84 -26.77 -11.57
N GLY A 474 -5.19 -27.40 -10.59
CA GLY A 474 -5.14 -28.86 -10.48
C GLY A 474 -6.52 -29.50 -10.30
N ASN A 475 -7.41 -28.85 -9.53
CA ASN A 475 -8.80 -29.28 -9.36
C ASN A 475 -9.55 -29.27 -10.68
N VAL A 476 -9.42 -28.22 -11.48
CA VAL A 476 -10.06 -28.15 -12.80
C VAL A 476 -9.56 -29.27 -13.72
N TYR A 477 -8.24 -29.53 -13.78
CA TYR A 477 -7.72 -30.65 -14.57
C TYR A 477 -8.21 -32.01 -14.06
N LYS A 478 -8.32 -32.20 -12.75
CA LYS A 478 -8.89 -33.42 -12.16
C LYS A 478 -10.35 -33.59 -12.57
N ASP A 479 -11.14 -32.52 -12.55
CA ASP A 479 -12.55 -32.55 -12.93
C ASP A 479 -12.75 -32.78 -14.45
N MET A 480 -11.75 -32.39 -15.27
CA MET A 480 -11.65 -32.75 -16.69
C MET A 480 -11.19 -34.20 -16.95
N GLY A 481 -10.76 -34.94 -15.92
CA GLY A 481 -10.16 -36.28 -16.06
C GLY A 481 -8.71 -36.28 -16.54
N GLU A 482 -8.06 -35.12 -16.63
CA GLU A 482 -6.65 -34.97 -17.01
C GLU A 482 -5.73 -35.17 -15.80
N TYR A 483 -5.77 -36.38 -15.21
CA TYR A 483 -5.11 -36.71 -13.95
C TYR A 483 -3.60 -36.44 -13.94
N SER A 484 -2.89 -36.69 -15.03
CA SER A 484 -1.44 -36.40 -15.11
C SER A 484 -1.12 -34.91 -14.97
N LYS A 485 -1.95 -34.02 -15.54
CA LYS A 485 -1.78 -32.57 -15.39
C LYS A 485 -2.17 -32.12 -13.99
N ALA A 486 -3.29 -32.64 -13.46
CA ALA A 486 -3.72 -32.36 -12.09
C ALA A 486 -2.62 -32.70 -11.07
N LEU A 487 -1.98 -33.87 -11.21
CA LEU A 487 -0.87 -34.30 -10.37
C LEU A 487 0.29 -33.30 -10.39
N THR A 488 0.71 -32.87 -11.59
CA THR A 488 1.79 -31.87 -11.76
C THR A 488 1.50 -30.58 -10.99
N TYR A 489 0.24 -30.12 -11.01
CA TYR A 489 -0.16 -28.90 -10.31
C TYR A 489 -0.24 -29.09 -8.80
N TYR A 490 -0.73 -30.24 -8.33
CA TYR A 490 -0.76 -30.54 -6.90
C TYR A 490 0.64 -30.72 -6.31
N GLU A 491 1.57 -31.32 -7.03
CA GLU A 491 2.97 -31.46 -6.58
C GLU A 491 3.63 -30.08 -6.41
N LYS A 492 3.39 -29.13 -7.33
CA LYS A 492 3.84 -27.74 -7.18
C LYS A 492 3.23 -27.05 -5.97
N ALA A 493 1.93 -27.26 -5.73
CA ALA A 493 1.26 -26.71 -4.55
C ALA A 493 1.82 -27.31 -3.25
N GLN A 494 2.09 -28.61 -3.23
CA GLN A 494 2.70 -29.30 -2.09
C GLN A 494 4.08 -28.75 -1.78
N GLU A 495 4.94 -28.59 -2.78
CA GLU A 495 6.29 -28.06 -2.62
C GLU A 495 6.27 -26.69 -1.93
N ILE A 496 5.38 -25.79 -2.38
CA ILE A 496 5.25 -24.45 -1.80
C ILE A 496 4.68 -24.52 -0.38
N PHE A 497 3.63 -25.31 -0.12
CA PHE A 497 3.07 -25.42 1.22
C PHE A 497 4.06 -26.01 2.22
N GLU A 498 4.83 -27.03 1.86
CA GLU A 498 5.84 -27.64 2.73
C GLU A 498 6.98 -26.66 3.07
N LYS A 499 7.30 -25.72 2.17
CA LYS A 499 8.29 -24.66 2.40
C LYS A 499 7.76 -23.50 3.24
N SER A 500 6.45 -23.28 3.26
CA SER A 500 5.84 -22.03 3.78
C SER A 500 4.97 -22.21 5.02
N LEU A 501 4.47 -23.41 5.29
CA LEU A 501 3.55 -23.70 6.37
C LEU A 501 4.12 -24.76 7.32
N PRO A 502 3.74 -24.73 8.62
CA PRO A 502 4.10 -25.81 9.54
C PRO A 502 3.60 -27.17 9.04
N PRO A 503 4.30 -28.28 9.29
CA PRO A 503 3.92 -29.62 8.81
C PRO A 503 2.51 -30.07 9.21
N THR A 504 1.95 -29.52 10.29
CA THR A 504 0.62 -29.80 10.81
C THR A 504 -0.49 -28.97 10.15
N HIS A 505 -0.17 -28.10 9.18
CA HIS A 505 -1.16 -27.20 8.59
C HIS A 505 -2.17 -27.98 7.73
N PRO A 506 -3.50 -27.72 7.86
CA PRO A 506 -4.53 -28.47 7.12
C PRO A 506 -4.35 -28.50 5.60
N HIS A 507 -3.84 -27.42 5.00
CA HIS A 507 -3.56 -27.38 3.55
C HIS A 507 -2.53 -28.42 3.08
N ILE A 508 -1.55 -28.80 3.91
CA ILE A 508 -0.60 -29.87 3.57
C ILE A 508 -1.30 -31.23 3.50
N ALA A 509 -2.21 -31.50 4.44
CA ALA A 509 -3.01 -32.73 4.42
C ALA A 509 -3.96 -32.77 3.21
N LEU A 510 -4.58 -31.63 2.88
CA LEU A 510 -5.47 -31.51 1.75
C LEU A 510 -4.77 -31.79 0.42
N VAL A 511 -3.61 -31.19 0.16
CA VAL A 511 -2.87 -31.42 -1.10
C VAL A 511 -2.38 -32.87 -1.21
N LYS A 512 -1.92 -33.48 -0.12
CA LYS A 512 -1.52 -34.90 -0.11
C LYS A 512 -2.68 -35.81 -0.46
N THR A 513 -3.86 -35.57 0.13
CA THR A 513 -5.08 -36.31 -0.20
C THR A 513 -5.46 -36.15 -1.67
N SER A 514 -5.37 -34.93 -2.22
CA SER A 514 -5.64 -34.67 -3.64
C SER A 514 -4.66 -35.42 -4.55
N ILE A 515 -3.38 -35.47 -4.21
CA ILE A 515 -2.35 -36.24 -4.93
C ILE A 515 -2.66 -37.73 -4.91
N GLU A 516 -2.96 -38.30 -3.74
CA GLU A 516 -3.30 -39.71 -3.60
C GLU A 516 -4.55 -40.08 -4.43
N ASN A 517 -5.58 -39.24 -4.40
CA ASN A 517 -6.81 -39.46 -5.15
C ASN A 517 -6.57 -39.47 -6.66
N VAL A 518 -5.74 -38.55 -7.16
CA VAL A 518 -5.38 -38.51 -8.58
C VAL A 518 -4.51 -39.70 -8.97
N LYS A 519 -3.53 -40.09 -8.13
CA LYS A 519 -2.69 -41.28 -8.38
C LYS A 519 -3.48 -42.59 -8.43
N LYS A 520 -4.60 -42.71 -7.71
CA LYS A 520 -5.49 -43.88 -7.79
C LYS A 520 -6.33 -43.93 -9.07
N LYS A 521 -6.44 -42.81 -9.79
CA LYS A 521 -7.25 -42.66 -11.00
C LYS A 521 -6.42 -42.70 -12.29
N MET A 522 -5.10 -42.54 -12.16
CA MET A 522 -4.10 -42.85 -13.19
C MET A 522 -3.86 -44.35 -13.23
#